data_AF-A0A2J8PCV2-F1
#
_entry.id   AF-A0A2J8PCV2-F1
#
_cell.length_a   1.000
_cell.length_b   1.000
_cell.length_c   1.000
_cell.angle_alpha   90.00
_cell.angle_beta   90.00
_cell.angle_gamma   90.00
#
_symmetry.space_group_name_H-M   'P 1'
#
loop_
_entity.id
_entity.type
_entity.pdbx_description
1 polymer ?
#
loop_
_entity_poly.entity_id
_entity_poly.type
_entity_poly.pdbx_seq_one_letter_code
_entity_poly.pdbx_strand_id
1 'polypeptide(L)'
;SLGFELTVERLVSIGYPQELLSFAYDSTFPTRGLVFDTLYGNLLKVDAYGNLLVCAHGFNFIRGPETREQYPNKFIQRDDTERFYILNTLFNLPETYLLACLVDFFTNCPRYTSEFSASERCHIANLRDGTAPAAPCRLSPPTRPLSLPVCCSHHF
;
A
#
# COMPACT_ATOMS: atom_id res chain seq x y z
N SER A 1 -15.67 -10.71 -3.79
CA SER A 1 -16.01 -10.20 -5.14
C SER A 1 -15.02 -10.82 -6.10
N LEU A 2 -15.48 -11.52 -7.15
CA LEU A 2 -14.63 -12.36 -8.00
C LEU A 2 -13.41 -11.62 -8.59
N GLY A 3 -13.59 -10.39 -9.09
CA GLY A 3 -12.49 -9.61 -9.67
C GLY A 3 -11.41 -9.20 -8.66
N PHE A 4 -11.79 -8.96 -7.40
CA PHE A 4 -10.86 -8.65 -6.33
C PHE A 4 -10.03 -9.88 -5.94
N GLU A 5 -10.70 -11.02 -5.71
CA GLU A 5 -10.06 -12.29 -5.32
C GLU A 5 -9.04 -12.74 -6.36
N LEU A 6 -9.41 -12.74 -7.65
CA LEU A 6 -8.48 -13.10 -8.74
C LEU A 6 -7.25 -12.18 -8.83
N THR A 7 -7.43 -10.89 -8.53
CA THR A 7 -6.32 -9.94 -8.54
C THR A 7 -5.37 -10.20 -7.37
N VAL A 8 -5.92 -10.46 -6.18
CA VAL A 8 -5.14 -10.81 -4.98
C VAL A 8 -4.36 -12.12 -5.21
N GLU A 9 -5.01 -13.17 -5.73
CA GLU A 9 -4.34 -14.42 -6.07
C GLU A 9 -3.20 -14.22 -7.08
N ARG A 10 -3.42 -13.37 -8.09
CA ARG A 10 -2.38 -13.04 -9.07
C ARG A 10 -1.19 -12.36 -8.40
N LEU A 11 -1.41 -11.41 -7.50
CA LEU A 11 -0.34 -10.73 -6.77
C LEU A 11 0.49 -11.69 -5.93
N VAL A 12 -0.18 -12.60 -5.24
CA VAL A 12 0.49 -13.63 -4.45
C VAL A 12 1.29 -14.56 -5.36
N SER A 13 0.78 -14.90 -6.54
CA SER A 13 1.49 -15.75 -7.52
C SER A 13 2.77 -15.12 -8.08
N ILE A 14 2.84 -13.79 -8.16
CA ILE A 14 4.04 -13.08 -8.62
C ILE A 14 5.05 -12.84 -7.49
N GLY A 15 4.71 -13.15 -6.24
CA GLY A 15 5.64 -13.09 -5.10
C GLY A 15 5.29 -12.08 -4.01
N TYR A 16 4.09 -11.48 -4.03
CA TYR A 16 3.61 -10.72 -2.88
C TYR A 16 3.34 -11.63 -1.66
N PRO A 17 3.30 -11.07 -0.44
CA PRO A 17 3.09 -11.83 0.79
C PRO A 17 1.77 -12.63 0.77
N GLN A 18 1.78 -13.83 1.35
CA GLN A 18 0.59 -14.71 1.40
C GLN A 18 -0.54 -14.12 2.26
N GLU A 19 -0.19 -13.21 3.16
CA GLU A 19 -1.10 -12.47 4.02
C GLU A 19 -2.16 -11.69 3.23
N LEU A 20 -1.88 -11.31 1.97
CA LEU A 20 -2.83 -10.64 1.09
C LEU A 20 -4.08 -11.48 0.81
N LEU A 21 -3.99 -12.83 0.83
CA LEU A 21 -5.14 -13.73 0.66
C LEU A 21 -6.20 -13.55 1.75
N SER A 22 -5.85 -12.94 2.88
CA SER A 22 -6.79 -12.65 3.97
C SER A 22 -7.68 -11.43 3.69
N PHE A 23 -7.38 -10.64 2.65
CA PHE A 23 -8.17 -9.46 2.35
C PHE A 23 -9.57 -9.83 1.89
N ALA A 24 -10.56 -9.18 2.52
CA ALA A 24 -11.95 -9.25 2.11
C ALA A 24 -12.34 -7.93 1.45
N TYR A 25 -12.98 -8.02 0.27
CA TYR A 25 -13.48 -6.84 -0.44
C TYR A 25 -14.64 -6.18 0.33
N ASP A 26 -14.47 -4.90 0.68
CA ASP A 26 -15.50 -4.05 1.25
C ASP A 26 -15.96 -3.01 0.21
N SER A 27 -17.23 -3.08 -0.19
CA SER A 27 -17.82 -2.17 -1.16
C SER A 27 -18.18 -0.80 -0.59
N THR A 28 -18.12 -0.61 0.73
CA THR A 28 -18.48 0.66 1.38
C THR A 28 -17.38 1.71 1.29
N PHE A 29 -16.13 1.29 1.13
CA PHE A 29 -14.97 2.18 1.07
C PHE A 29 -14.75 2.84 -0.32
N PRO A 30 -14.61 2.09 -1.44
CA PRO A 30 -14.23 2.69 -2.70
C PRO A 30 -15.37 3.52 -3.30
N THR A 31 -15.08 4.78 -3.62
CA THR A 31 -15.98 5.66 -4.37
C THR A 31 -15.43 5.86 -5.79
N ARG A 32 -16.33 5.99 -6.78
CA ARG A 32 -15.92 6.30 -8.16
C ARG A 32 -15.29 7.70 -8.26
N GLY A 33 -14.32 7.86 -9.15
CA GLY A 33 -13.71 9.16 -9.46
C GLY A 33 -12.64 9.57 -8.46
N LEU A 34 -12.06 8.61 -7.75
CA LEU A 34 -10.86 8.83 -6.97
C LEU A 34 -9.64 8.90 -7.90
N VAL A 35 -8.62 9.62 -7.45
CA VAL A 35 -7.34 9.75 -8.12
C VAL A 35 -6.30 9.09 -7.22
N PHE A 36 -5.55 8.14 -7.75
CA PHE A 36 -4.43 7.52 -7.05
C PHE A 36 -3.14 8.26 -7.37
N ASP A 37 -2.44 8.73 -6.35
CA ASP A 37 -1.10 9.33 -6.47
C ASP A 37 -0.04 8.24 -6.32
N THR A 38 0.63 7.89 -7.41
CA THR A 38 1.66 6.85 -7.42
C THR A 38 2.92 7.24 -6.66
N LEU A 39 3.17 8.55 -6.47
CA LEU A 39 4.37 9.04 -5.79
C LEU A 39 4.31 8.82 -4.27
N TYR A 40 3.14 9.08 -3.68
CA TYR A 40 2.92 9.01 -2.24
C TYR A 40 2.03 7.84 -1.79
N GLY A 41 1.39 7.14 -2.74
CA GLY A 41 0.46 6.05 -2.44
C GLY A 41 -0.85 6.53 -1.83
N ASN A 42 -1.30 7.75 -2.16
CA ASN A 42 -2.50 8.35 -1.59
C ASN A 42 -3.69 8.21 -2.54
N LEU A 43 -4.87 7.94 -1.97
CA LEU A 43 -6.15 8.07 -2.64
C LEU A 43 -6.70 9.48 -2.41
N LEU A 44 -6.88 10.21 -3.50
CA LEU A 44 -7.30 11.59 -3.51
C LEU A 44 -8.69 11.71 -4.10
N LYS A 45 -9.53 12.51 -3.45
CA LYS A 45 -10.76 13.02 -4.04
C LYS A 45 -10.55 14.47 -4.38
N VAL A 46 -10.76 14.81 -5.65
CA VAL A 46 -10.53 16.17 -6.15
C VAL A 46 -11.76 16.74 -6.83
N ASP A 47 -11.83 18.07 -6.88
CA ASP A 47 -12.85 18.78 -7.64
C ASP A 47 -12.52 18.85 -9.14
N ALA A 48 -13.38 19.54 -9.90
CA ALA A 48 -13.20 19.74 -11.34
C ALA A 48 -11.98 20.61 -11.71
N TYR A 49 -11.35 21.28 -10.75
CA TYR A 49 -10.16 22.11 -10.95
C TYR A 49 -8.88 21.39 -10.51
N GLY A 50 -8.99 20.33 -9.72
CA GLY A 50 -7.84 19.59 -9.16
C GLY A 50 -7.55 19.94 -7.69
N ASN A 51 -8.44 20.67 -7.01
CA ASN A 51 -8.30 20.93 -5.58
C ASN A 51 -8.65 19.68 -4.76
N LEU A 52 -7.86 19.43 -3.72
CA LEU A 52 -8.02 18.29 -2.82
C LEU A 52 -9.21 18.50 -1.89
N LEU A 53 -10.19 17.60 -1.99
CA LEU A 53 -11.33 17.50 -1.09
C LEU A 53 -11.07 16.49 0.03
N VAL A 54 -10.52 15.33 -0.33
CA VAL A 54 -10.20 14.23 0.59
C VAL A 54 -8.85 13.64 0.22
N CYS A 55 -8.06 13.27 1.23
CA CYS A 55 -6.83 12.52 1.08
C CYS A 55 -6.86 11.34 2.05
N ALA A 56 -6.63 10.14 1.54
CA ALA A 56 -6.51 8.92 2.34
C ALA A 56 -5.22 8.20 1.98
N HIS A 57 -4.50 7.74 2.99
CA HIS A 57 -3.34 6.88 2.85
C HIS A 57 -3.69 5.51 3.42
N GLY A 58 -3.90 4.53 2.54
CA GLY A 58 -4.55 3.28 2.92
C GLY A 58 -5.97 3.53 3.44
N PHE A 59 -6.23 3.13 4.68
CA PHE A 59 -7.49 3.41 5.39
C PHE A 59 -7.43 4.65 6.30
N ASN A 60 -6.27 5.30 6.40
CA ASN A 60 -6.10 6.50 7.23
C ASN A 60 -6.47 7.76 6.45
N PHE A 61 -7.47 8.51 6.92
CA PHE A 61 -7.87 9.78 6.31
C PHE A 61 -6.99 10.92 6.85
N ILE A 62 -6.17 11.49 5.97
CA ILE A 62 -5.23 12.56 6.30
C ILE A 62 -5.99 13.89 6.42
N ARG A 63 -5.74 14.61 7.52
CA ARG A 63 -6.37 15.90 7.78
C ARG A 63 -5.62 17.03 7.08
N GLY A 64 -6.36 18.10 6.80
CA GLY A 64 -5.88 19.23 6.00
C GLY A 64 -4.51 19.83 6.36
N PRO A 65 -4.06 19.91 7.63
CA PRO A 65 -2.71 20.36 7.96
C PRO A 65 -1.61 19.41 7.47
N GLU A 66 -1.73 18.12 7.76
CA GLU A 66 -0.78 17.07 7.34
C GLU A 66 -0.75 16.95 5.81
N THR A 67 -1.90 17.11 5.15
CA THR A 67 -1.98 17.11 3.69
C THR A 67 -1.10 18.19 3.05
N ARG A 68 -0.84 19.31 3.75
CA ARG A 68 -0.01 20.40 3.19
C ARG A 68 1.47 20.06 3.11
N GLU A 69 1.94 19.08 3.88
CA GLU A 69 3.34 18.64 3.80
C GLU A 69 3.63 17.97 2.45
N GLN A 70 2.66 17.18 1.94
CA GLN A 70 2.75 16.48 0.66
C GLN A 70 2.14 17.29 -0.49
N TYR A 71 1.11 18.08 -0.22
CA TYR A 71 0.38 18.91 -1.19
C TYR A 71 0.26 20.36 -0.67
N PRO A 72 1.32 21.19 -0.76
CA PRO A 72 1.35 22.54 -0.18
C PRO A 72 0.17 23.43 -0.59
N ASN A 73 -0.22 23.37 -1.87
CA ASN A 73 -1.32 24.15 -2.43
C ASN A 73 -2.68 23.44 -2.36
N LYS A 74 -2.76 22.24 -1.77
CA LYS A 74 -3.95 21.36 -1.83
C LYS A 74 -4.50 21.22 -3.26
N PHE A 75 -3.60 21.14 -4.23
CA PHE A 75 -3.90 21.10 -5.64
C PHE A 75 -3.03 20.05 -6.32
N ILE A 76 -3.59 19.32 -7.27
CA ILE A 76 -2.86 18.39 -8.13
C ILE A 76 -3.06 18.71 -9.61
N GLN A 77 -2.01 18.49 -10.39
CA GLN A 77 -2.07 18.56 -11.84
C GLN A 77 -2.53 17.19 -12.37
N ARG A 78 -3.83 16.97 -12.38
CA ARG A 78 -4.46 15.72 -12.85
C ARG A 78 -4.13 15.31 -14.30
N ASP A 79 -3.61 16.25 -15.09
CA ASP A 79 -3.17 16.00 -16.47
C ASP A 79 -1.82 15.27 -16.53
N ASP A 80 -1.09 15.23 -15.41
CA ASP A 80 0.09 14.38 -15.23
C ASP A 80 -0.37 12.94 -14.98
N THR A 81 -0.65 12.23 -16.08
CA THR A 81 -1.13 10.84 -16.07
C THR A 81 -0.06 9.82 -15.67
N GLU A 82 1.22 10.22 -15.64
CA GLU A 82 2.31 9.36 -15.16
C GLU A 82 2.25 9.23 -13.64
N ARG A 83 1.92 10.33 -12.96
CA ARG A 83 1.81 10.38 -11.50
C ARG A 83 0.40 10.09 -10.98
N PHE A 84 -0.61 10.68 -11.62
CA PHE A 84 -1.99 10.64 -11.12
C PHE A 84 -2.85 9.73 -11.99
N TYR A 85 -3.34 8.66 -11.38
CA TYR A 85 -4.22 7.73 -12.06
C TYR A 85 -5.68 7.92 -11.68
N ILE A 86 -6.54 8.17 -12.66
CA ILE A 86 -7.95 8.47 -12.43
C ILE A 86 -8.81 7.20 -12.50
N LEU A 87 -9.43 6.83 -11.38
CA LEU A 87 -10.23 5.61 -11.19
C LEU A 87 -11.73 5.91 -11.44
N ASN A 88 -12.07 6.18 -12.70
CA ASN A 88 -13.41 6.63 -13.09
C ASN A 88 -14.41 5.53 -13.41
N THR A 89 -13.97 4.30 -13.70
CA THR A 89 -14.87 3.23 -14.13
C THR A 89 -15.29 2.35 -12.96
N LEU A 90 -16.44 1.67 -13.08
CA LEU A 90 -16.89 0.69 -12.08
C LEU A 90 -15.92 -0.48 -11.94
N PHE A 91 -15.21 -0.82 -13.01
CA PHE A 91 -14.21 -1.89 -13.01
C PHE A 91 -13.01 -1.54 -12.12
N ASN A 92 -12.77 -0.26 -11.86
CA ASN A 92 -11.69 0.19 -10.98
C ASN A 92 -12.05 0.16 -9.50
N LEU A 93 -13.30 -0.09 -9.11
CA LEU A 93 -13.68 -0.17 -7.69
C LEU A 93 -12.91 -1.25 -6.89
N PRO A 94 -12.79 -2.50 -7.36
CA PRO A 94 -11.95 -3.49 -6.69
C PRO A 94 -10.47 -3.11 -6.67
N GLU A 95 -9.94 -2.52 -7.74
CA GLU A 95 -8.55 -2.03 -7.83
C GLU A 95 -8.30 -0.91 -6.81
N THR A 96 -9.23 0.03 -6.68
CA THR A 96 -9.16 1.16 -5.74
C THR A 96 -9.09 0.66 -4.30
N TYR A 97 -9.94 -0.30 -3.93
CA TYR A 97 -9.93 -0.87 -2.60
C TYR A 97 -8.64 -1.68 -2.35
N LEU A 98 -8.19 -2.44 -3.34
CA LEU A 98 -6.94 -3.20 -3.25
C LEU A 98 -5.73 -2.28 -3.01
N LEU A 99 -5.65 -1.15 -3.72
CA LEU A 99 -4.60 -0.14 -3.51
C LEU A 99 -4.61 0.36 -2.06
N ALA A 100 -5.79 0.65 -1.50
CA ALA A 100 -5.91 1.05 -0.09
C ALA A 100 -5.43 -0.05 0.87
N CYS A 101 -5.84 -1.31 0.67
CA CYS A 101 -5.40 -2.43 1.48
C CYS A 101 -3.89 -2.62 1.44
N LEU A 102 -3.28 -2.49 0.26
CA LEU A 102 -1.83 -2.68 0.09
C LEU A 102 -1.06 -1.57 0.79
N VAL A 103 -1.44 -0.31 0.59
CA VAL A 103 -0.84 0.83 1.29
C VAL A 103 -0.95 0.64 2.80
N ASP A 104 -2.14 0.31 3.30
CA ASP A 104 -2.35 0.10 4.73
C ASP A 104 -1.50 -1.06 5.29
N PHE A 105 -1.47 -2.19 4.59
CA PHE A 105 -0.70 -3.37 4.99
C PHE A 105 0.80 -3.06 5.08
N PHE A 106 1.38 -2.44 4.06
CA PHE A 106 2.82 -2.14 4.08
C PHE A 106 3.19 -1.03 5.06
N THR A 107 2.29 -0.07 5.28
CA THR A 107 2.49 0.99 6.29
C THR A 107 2.42 0.43 7.72
N ASN A 108 1.53 -0.52 7.99
CA ASN A 108 1.33 -1.10 9.33
C ASN A 108 2.24 -2.30 9.63
N CYS A 109 2.88 -2.91 8.64
CA CYS A 109 3.79 -4.04 8.84
C CYS A 109 5.25 -3.60 9.01
N PRO A 110 5.81 -3.58 10.25
CA PRO A 110 7.19 -3.16 10.54
C PRO A 110 8.27 -3.98 9.81
N ARG A 111 7.92 -5.20 9.38
CA ARG A 111 8.78 -6.09 8.59
C ARG A 111 9.13 -5.54 7.21
N TYR A 112 8.26 -4.70 6.66
CA TYR A 112 8.45 -4.06 5.35
C TYR A 112 8.81 -2.58 5.51
N THR A 113 8.52 -1.95 6.65
CA THR A 113 8.79 -0.53 6.93
C THR A 113 10.29 -0.18 6.92
N SER A 114 11.21 -1.13 7.16
CA SER A 114 12.65 -0.88 7.19
C SER A 114 13.31 -0.67 5.81
N GLU A 115 12.61 -0.96 4.71
CA GLU A 115 13.12 -0.84 3.33
C GLU A 115 12.55 0.40 2.60
N PHE A 116 11.67 1.18 3.24
CA PHE A 116 11.06 2.41 2.69
C PHE A 116 12.02 3.62 2.58
N SER A 117 13.34 3.39 2.46
CA SER A 117 14.29 4.46 2.19
C SER A 117 14.28 4.85 0.72
N ALA A 118 13.38 5.75 0.34
CA ALA A 118 13.42 6.62 -0.84
C ALA A 118 13.47 6.02 -2.27
N SER A 119 13.98 4.81 -2.51
CA SER A 119 14.14 4.21 -3.84
C SER A 119 12.98 3.31 -4.27
N GLU A 120 12.06 2.98 -3.37
CA GLU A 120 11.02 1.95 -3.60
C GLU A 120 9.58 2.45 -3.56
N ARG A 121 9.40 3.78 -3.69
CA ARG A 121 8.10 4.45 -3.98
C ARG A 121 7.39 3.91 -5.23
N CYS A 122 8.09 3.09 -6.03
CA CYS A 122 7.65 2.41 -7.24
C CYS A 122 6.93 1.05 -6.99
N HIS A 123 6.88 0.52 -5.76
CA HIS A 123 6.29 -0.80 -5.51
C HIS A 123 4.79 -0.89 -5.85
N ILE A 124 4.02 0.17 -5.62
CA ILE A 124 2.58 0.19 -5.93
C ILE A 124 2.31 0.50 -7.41
N ALA A 125 3.20 1.25 -8.07
CA ALA A 125 3.13 1.48 -9.51
C ALA A 125 3.29 0.17 -10.32
N ASN A 126 4.11 -0.77 -9.82
CA ASN A 126 4.35 -2.07 -10.44
C ASN A 126 3.13 -3.01 -10.47
N LEU A 127 2.05 -2.75 -9.70
CA LEU A 127 0.82 -3.54 -9.75
C LEU A 127 0.15 -3.52 -11.14
N ARG A 128 0.39 -2.48 -11.94
CA ARG A 128 -0.21 -2.33 -13.27
C ARG A 128 0.61 -3.00 -14.36
N ASP A 129 1.92 -3.03 -14.20
CA ASP A 129 2.83 -3.70 -15.14
C ASP A 129 2.89 -5.23 -14.93
N GLY A 130 2.23 -5.73 -13.87
CA GLY A 130 2.23 -7.17 -13.54
C GLY A 130 3.60 -7.67 -13.07
N THR A 131 4.51 -6.75 -12.76
CA THR A 131 5.87 -7.02 -12.32
C THR A 131 5.88 -7.12 -10.81
N ALA A 132 6.48 -8.18 -10.28
CA ALA A 132 6.75 -8.27 -8.86
C ALA A 132 7.71 -7.13 -8.45
N PRO A 133 7.57 -6.56 -7.25
CA PRO A 133 8.66 -5.79 -6.69
C PRO A 133 9.93 -6.64 -6.68
N ALA A 134 11.06 -6.05 -7.06
CA ALA A 134 12.35 -6.71 -6.96
C ALA A 134 12.61 -7.00 -5.48
N ALA A 135 12.31 -8.21 -5.04
CA ALA A 135 12.39 -8.61 -3.65
C ALA A 135 13.78 -8.31 -3.07
N PRO A 136 13.89 -7.70 -1.88
CA PRO A 136 15.10 -7.77 -1.08
C PRO A 136 14.99 -8.87 -0.03
N CYS A 137 14.30 -9.99 -0.27
CA CYS A 137 14.16 -10.99 0.79
C CYS A 137 14.20 -12.42 0.26
N ARG A 138 15.42 -12.96 0.15
CA ARG A 138 15.64 -14.35 0.57
C ARG A 138 15.14 -14.46 2.01
N LEU A 139 14.09 -15.23 2.21
CA LEU A 139 13.73 -15.79 3.51
C LEU A 139 14.98 -16.43 4.11
N SER A 140 15.65 -15.75 5.04
CA SER A 140 16.40 -16.46 6.06
C SER A 140 15.37 -16.89 7.12
N PRO A 141 15.30 -18.19 7.47
CA PRO A 141 14.42 -18.63 8.54
C PRO A 141 14.85 -17.97 9.86
N PRO A 142 13.93 -17.83 10.83
CA PRO A 142 14.26 -17.24 12.12
C PRO A 142 15.30 -18.11 12.85
N THR A 143 16.57 -17.75 12.78
CA THR A 143 17.58 -18.28 13.69
C THR A 143 17.42 -17.58 15.04
N ARG A 144 16.54 -18.13 15.88
CA ARG A 144 16.72 -18.04 17.34
C ARG A 144 17.17 -19.41 17.84
N PRO A 145 18.38 -19.53 18.39
CA PRO A 145 18.55 -20.26 19.62
C PRO A 145 18.21 -19.30 20.77
N LEU A 146 17.16 -19.64 21.52
CA LEU A 146 16.95 -19.11 22.86
C LEU A 146 18.20 -19.38 23.70
N SER A 147 18.94 -18.34 24.09
CA SER A 147 19.87 -18.42 25.20
C SER A 147 19.06 -18.49 26.49
N LEU A 148 18.85 -19.72 26.99
CA LEU A 148 18.46 -19.94 28.38
C LEU A 148 19.64 -19.55 29.28
N PRO A 149 19.42 -18.80 30.37
CA PRO A 149 20.45 -18.62 31.39
C PRO A 149 20.62 -19.93 32.16
N VAL A 150 21.80 -20.54 32.07
CA VAL A 150 22.17 -21.70 32.90
C VAL A 150 22.44 -21.19 34.31
N CYS A 151 21.51 -21.46 35.21
CA CYS A 151 21.72 -21.42 36.65
C CYS A 151 22.00 -22.85 37.10
N CYS A 152 23.24 -23.17 37.51
CA CYS A 152 23.54 -24.32 38.36
C CYS A 152 24.81 -24.07 39.16
N SER A 153 24.60 -24.05 40.49
CA SER A 153 25.59 -24.00 41.56
C SER A 153 26.21 -25.37 41.84
N HIS A 154 27.42 -25.35 42.45
CA HIS A 154 28.08 -26.43 43.23
C HIS A 154 28.66 -27.60 42.42
N HIS A 155 29.80 -28.22 42.74
CA HIS A 155 30.67 -28.30 43.92
C HIS A 155 32.09 -28.71 43.47
N PHE A 156 33.11 -28.32 44.23
CA PHE A 156 34.26 -29.17 44.55
C PHE A 156 34.43 -29.16 46.07
#